data_AF-A0A5C6GL62-F1
#
_entry.id   AF-A0A5C6GL62-F1
#
_cell.length_a   1.000
_cell.length_b   1.000
_cell.length_c   1.000
_cell.angle_alpha   90.00
_cell.angle_beta   90.00
_cell.angle_gamma   90.00
#
_symmetry.space_group_name_H-M   'P 1'
#
loop_
_entity.id
_entity.type
_entity.pdbx_description
1 polymer ?
#
loop_
_entity_poly.entity_id
_entity_poly.type
_entity_poly.pdbx_seq_one_letter_code
_entity_poly.pdbx_strand_id
1 'polypeptide(L)'
;MVFAIGCSHGLINEQGEMITIEGKAKSKTSPEEYYTRACVHFDNCVRPGSGSLEALQALLLLASYSLLRPVLPGACQRHIIGMAMRIAVDLGLHCEDNTPDCGVSGNAQHFQSGCASNGENSRKEQKAWTDRELGRRSWWCTCSLDRLVSISAGRPFSISDHDITTPLPSLQEEEMDAESDLITPVKLPGRQQGYQDIAHHFIKLRLLQSDILRHYAES
;
A
#
# COMPACT_ATOMS: atom_id res chain seq x y z
N MET A 1 1.31 -8.80 -3.45
CA MET A 1 0.53 -7.64 -2.97
C MET A 1 1.34 -6.73 -2.06
N VAL A 2 2.17 -7.32 -1.18
CA VAL A 2 3.20 -6.62 -0.37
C VAL A 2 4.15 -5.73 -1.19
N PHE A 3 4.30 -6.01 -2.49
CA PHE A 3 5.11 -5.22 -3.44
C PHE A 3 4.62 -3.79 -3.71
N ALA A 4 3.39 -3.43 -3.30
CA ALA A 4 2.87 -2.07 -3.51
C ALA A 4 3.11 -1.14 -2.32
N ILE A 5 3.57 -1.65 -1.17
CA ILE A 5 3.82 -0.85 0.05
C ILE A 5 5.31 -0.77 0.37
N GLY A 6 6.11 -1.77 -0.04
CA GLY A 6 7.56 -1.76 0.12
C GLY A 6 8.28 -1.60 -1.20
N CYS A 7 9.03 -0.51 -1.37
CA CYS A 7 10.10 -0.45 -2.34
C CYS A 7 11.06 -1.61 -2.03
N SER A 8 11.08 -2.60 -2.91
CA SER A 8 11.91 -3.79 -2.76
C SER A 8 13.33 -3.48 -3.23
N HIS A 9 14.10 -2.72 -2.45
CA HIS A 9 15.56 -2.63 -2.65
C HIS A 9 16.27 -2.62 -1.30
N GLY A 10 16.99 -3.72 -1.02
CA GLY A 10 18.04 -3.75 -0.01
C GLY A 10 17.80 -4.62 1.23
N LEU A 11 17.39 -5.89 1.10
CA LEU A 11 17.60 -6.87 2.18
C LEU A 11 17.97 -8.27 1.64
N ILE A 12 18.96 -8.37 0.75
CA ILE A 12 19.67 -9.63 0.57
C ILE A 12 21.14 -9.37 0.21
N ASN A 13 22.01 -9.30 1.22
CA ASN A 13 23.42 -9.66 1.02
C ASN A 13 23.54 -11.15 1.34
N GLU A 14 23.46 -12.00 0.30
CA GLU A 14 23.85 -13.42 0.36
C GLU A 14 25.37 -13.59 0.31
N GLN A 15 26.10 -12.85 1.13
CA GLN A 15 27.55 -13.06 1.25
C GLN A 15 27.85 -13.27 2.72
N GLY A 16 27.93 -14.56 3.06
CA GLY A 16 28.51 -15.02 4.30
C GLY A 16 29.99 -14.64 4.32
N GLU A 17 30.29 -13.47 4.85
CA GLU A 17 31.62 -13.19 5.40
C GLU A 17 31.50 -12.50 6.76
N MET A 18 32.04 -13.20 7.76
CA MET A 18 32.10 -12.80 9.15
C MET A 18 33.22 -11.76 9.29
N ILE A 19 32.86 -10.47 9.26
CA ILE A 19 33.79 -9.41 9.62
C ILE A 19 33.60 -9.10 11.11
N THR A 20 34.50 -9.64 11.93
CA THR A 20 34.61 -9.30 13.35
C THR A 20 35.15 -7.88 13.48
N ILE A 21 34.30 -6.93 13.85
CA ILE A 21 34.71 -5.69 14.51
C ILE A 21 33.85 -5.52 15.76
N GLU A 22 34.53 -5.29 16.88
CA GLU A 22 34.04 -5.38 18.25
C GLU A 22 32.77 -4.57 18.55
N GLY A 23 31.91 -5.13 19.42
CA GLY A 23 30.94 -4.36 20.20
C GLY A 23 29.49 -4.39 19.73
N LYS A 24 28.78 -5.47 20.10
CA LYS A 24 27.32 -5.71 20.07
C LYS A 24 26.83 -6.57 18.90
N ALA A 25 26.81 -7.88 19.15
CA ALA A 25 26.12 -8.83 18.28
C ALA A 25 24.65 -8.42 18.09
N LYS A 26 24.30 -7.97 16.88
CA LYS A 26 22.90 -7.87 16.47
C LYS A 26 22.34 -9.29 16.46
N SER A 27 21.57 -9.65 17.49
CA SER A 27 20.79 -10.90 17.49
C SER A 27 19.98 -10.96 16.20
N LYS A 28 20.13 -12.04 15.42
CA LYS A 28 19.31 -12.28 14.23
C LYS A 28 17.89 -12.59 14.72
N THR A 29 17.06 -11.56 14.86
CA THR A 29 15.64 -11.69 15.23
C THR A 29 14.89 -12.42 14.13
N SER A 30 14.12 -13.46 14.47
CA SER A 30 13.33 -14.22 13.50
C SER A 30 12.12 -13.40 13.03
N PRO A 31 11.60 -13.63 11.80
CA PRO A 31 10.38 -12.97 11.33
C PRO A 31 9.16 -13.16 12.26
N GLU A 32 9.10 -14.29 12.96
CA GLU A 32 8.03 -14.56 13.95
C GLU A 32 8.15 -13.67 15.20
N GLU A 33 9.37 -13.34 15.62
CA GLU A 33 9.58 -12.47 16.77
C GLU A 33 9.20 -11.02 16.43
N TYR A 34 9.50 -10.56 15.21
CA TYR A 34 9.00 -9.28 14.72
C TYR A 34 7.46 -9.24 14.67
N TYR A 35 6.83 -10.30 14.17
CA TYR A 35 5.37 -10.42 14.14
C TYR A 35 4.76 -10.38 15.55
N THR A 36 5.31 -11.15 16.48
CA THR A 36 4.84 -11.21 17.87
C THR A 36 4.94 -9.84 18.54
N ARG A 37 6.05 -9.12 18.33
CA ARG A 37 6.23 -7.75 18.85
C ARG A 37 5.25 -6.77 18.20
N ALA A 38 5.02 -6.87 16.90
CA ALA A 38 4.07 -6.01 16.18
C ALA A 38 2.62 -6.19 16.69
N CYS A 39 2.21 -7.44 16.99
CA CYS A 39 0.90 -7.74 17.56
C CYS A 39 0.63 -7.02 18.88
N VAL A 40 1.66 -6.76 19.71
CA VAL A 40 1.49 -6.03 20.98
C VAL A 40 1.11 -4.57 20.76
N HIS A 41 1.50 -3.97 19.63
CA HIS A 41 1.19 -2.59 19.29
C HIS A 41 -0.11 -2.44 18.47
N PHE A 42 -0.72 -3.56 18.09
CA PHE A 42 -1.90 -3.60 17.24
C PHE A 42 -3.05 -2.75 17.78
N ASP A 43 -3.40 -2.91 19.06
CA ASP A 43 -4.52 -2.18 19.66
C ASP A 43 -4.34 -0.67 19.58
N ASN A 44 -3.09 -0.17 19.59
CA ASN A 44 -2.81 1.26 19.47
C ASN A 44 -3.06 1.79 18.04
N CYS A 45 -2.82 0.97 17.02
CA CYS A 45 -3.06 1.34 15.62
C CYS A 45 -4.54 1.41 15.26
N VAL A 46 -5.37 0.64 15.98
CA VAL A 46 -6.80 0.47 15.72
C VAL A 46 -7.65 1.39 16.60
N ARG A 47 -7.03 2.19 17.48
CA ARG A 47 -7.77 3.10 18.35
C ARG A 47 -8.67 4.03 17.53
N PRO A 48 -9.95 4.22 17.94
CA PRO A 48 -10.85 5.13 17.25
C PRO A 48 -10.23 6.54 17.18
N GLY A 49 -10.17 7.11 15.98
CA GLY A 49 -9.62 8.45 15.75
C GLY A 49 -8.10 8.51 15.50
N SER A 50 -7.36 7.39 15.52
CA SER A 50 -5.95 7.32 15.12
C SER A 50 -5.74 6.71 13.73
N GLY A 51 -6.76 6.75 12.87
CA GLY A 51 -6.71 6.21 11.51
C GLY A 51 -5.72 6.98 10.67
N SER A 52 -4.48 6.50 10.62
CA SER A 52 -3.42 7.05 9.78
C SER A 52 -3.08 6.07 8.66
N LEU A 53 -2.48 6.58 7.59
CA LEU A 53 -2.07 5.74 6.46
C LEU A 53 -1.02 4.72 6.90
N GLU A 54 -0.14 5.09 7.84
CA GLU A 54 0.88 4.22 8.42
C GLU A 54 0.26 3.09 9.25
N ALA A 55 -0.80 3.37 10.02
CA ALA A 55 -1.54 2.35 10.75
C ALA A 55 -2.17 1.34 9.77
N LEU A 56 -2.77 1.83 8.69
CA LEU A 56 -3.31 0.97 7.63
C LEU A 56 -2.21 0.09 7.01
N GLN A 57 -1.06 0.66 6.65
CA GLN A 57 0.07 -0.10 6.10
C GLN A 57 0.57 -1.18 7.06
N ALA A 58 0.69 -0.86 8.35
CA ALA A 58 1.09 -1.83 9.37
C ALA A 58 0.09 -3.00 9.47
N LEU A 59 -1.21 -2.71 9.43
CA LEU A 59 -2.27 -3.73 9.43
C LEU A 59 -2.24 -4.59 8.17
N LEU A 60 -1.98 -4.01 7.00
CA LEU A 60 -1.89 -4.75 5.74
C LEU A 60 -0.68 -5.67 5.71
N LEU A 61 0.45 -5.25 6.27
CA LEU A 61 1.64 -6.09 6.45
C LEU A 61 1.35 -7.25 7.41
N LEU A 62 0.69 -6.95 8.54
CA LEU A 62 0.29 -7.96 9.51
C LEU A 62 -0.65 -9.01 8.87
N ALA A 63 -1.69 -8.55 8.17
CA ALA A 63 -2.64 -9.40 7.47
C ALA A 63 -1.97 -10.27 6.39
N SER A 64 -1.02 -9.70 5.64
CA SER A 64 -0.27 -10.42 4.62
C SER A 64 0.61 -11.52 5.23
N TYR A 65 1.25 -11.25 6.37
CA TYR A 65 2.04 -12.26 7.08
C TYR A 65 1.15 -13.39 7.64
N SER A 66 0.02 -13.04 8.27
CA SER A 66 -0.93 -14.03 8.81
C SER A 66 -1.56 -14.93 7.73
N LEU A 67 -1.64 -14.46 6.48
CA LEU A 67 -2.11 -15.24 5.34
C LEU A 67 -1.10 -16.31 4.89
N LEU A 68 0.19 -15.98 4.92
CA LEU A 68 1.26 -16.89 4.48
C LEU A 68 1.61 -17.92 5.55
N ARG A 69 1.43 -17.54 6.81
CA ARG A 69 1.68 -18.37 7.99
C ARG A 69 0.40 -18.34 8.82
N PRO A 70 -0.45 -19.37 8.78
CA PRO A 70 -1.66 -19.43 9.61
C PRO A 70 -1.27 -19.71 11.07
N VAL A 71 -0.56 -18.76 11.70
CA VAL A 71 -0.19 -18.78 13.12
C VAL A 71 -1.34 -18.35 14.02
N LEU A 72 -2.42 -17.80 13.46
CA LEU A 72 -3.61 -17.34 14.19
C LEU A 72 -4.89 -18.07 13.77
N PRO A 73 -5.89 -18.18 14.66
CA PRO A 73 -7.24 -18.61 14.28
C PRO A 73 -7.80 -17.71 13.18
N GLY A 74 -8.50 -18.28 12.19
CA GLY A 74 -9.06 -17.54 11.05
C GLY A 74 -10.02 -16.39 11.44
N ALA A 75 -10.57 -16.42 12.66
CA ALA A 75 -11.36 -15.32 13.23
C ALA A 75 -10.53 -14.05 13.48
N CYS A 76 -9.31 -14.18 14.00
CA CYS A 76 -8.42 -13.05 14.26
C CYS A 76 -7.93 -12.42 12.96
N GLN A 77 -7.59 -13.25 11.98
CA GLN A 77 -7.15 -12.77 10.66
C GLN A 77 -8.24 -11.92 9.96
N ARG A 78 -9.48 -12.41 9.99
CA ARG A 78 -10.62 -11.67 9.42
C ARG A 78 -10.90 -10.36 10.16
N HIS A 79 -10.71 -10.33 11.47
CA HIS A 79 -10.84 -9.12 12.26
C HIS A 79 -9.80 -8.06 11.84
N ILE A 80 -8.54 -8.45 11.64
CA ILE A 80 -7.48 -7.54 11.15
C ILE A 80 -7.85 -6.93 9.80
N ILE A 81 -8.33 -7.75 8.85
CA ILE A 81 -8.70 -7.28 7.51
C ILE A 81 -9.93 -6.36 7.56
N GLY A 82 -10.94 -6.69 8.36
CA GLY A 82 -12.12 -5.84 8.54
C GLY A 82 -11.77 -4.47 9.13
N MET A 83 -10.78 -4.41 10.03
CA MET A 83 -10.32 -3.15 10.60
C MET A 83 -9.45 -2.34 9.65
N ALA A 84 -8.60 -3.01 8.86
CA ALA A 84 -7.89 -2.36 7.77
C ALA A 84 -8.88 -1.75 6.76
N MET A 85 -9.93 -2.47 6.38
CA MET A 85 -10.99 -1.96 5.50
C MET A 85 -11.70 -0.76 6.11
N ARG A 86 -12.07 -0.81 7.38
CA ARG A 86 -12.70 0.32 8.07
C ARG A 86 -11.81 1.56 8.06
N ILE A 87 -10.53 1.42 8.42
CA ILE A 87 -9.57 2.54 8.42
C ILE A 87 -9.38 3.10 7.00
N ALA A 88 -9.31 2.23 5.99
CA ALA A 88 -9.18 2.68 4.60
C ALA A 88 -10.41 3.47 4.12
N VAL A 89 -11.61 3.06 4.54
CA VAL A 89 -12.87 3.78 4.26
C VAL A 89 -12.96 5.08 5.04
N ASP A 90 -12.59 5.08 6.33
CA ASP A 90 -12.58 6.26 7.21
C ASP A 90 -11.59 7.33 6.69
N LEU A 91 -10.48 6.90 6.06
CA LEU A 91 -9.53 7.77 5.37
C LEU A 91 -10.03 8.28 4.00
N GLY A 92 -11.19 7.82 3.54
CA GLY A 92 -11.76 8.19 2.24
C GLY A 92 -11.04 7.58 1.04
N LEU A 93 -10.16 6.59 1.22
CA LEU A 93 -9.32 6.05 0.13
C LEU A 93 -10.11 5.29 -0.96
N HIS A 94 -11.41 5.06 -0.75
CA HIS A 94 -12.34 4.42 -1.68
C HIS A 94 -12.96 5.39 -2.69
N CYS A 95 -12.87 6.70 -2.41
CA CYS A 95 -13.37 7.78 -3.24
C CYS A 95 -12.23 8.73 -3.63
N GLU A 96 -11.91 8.80 -4.91
CA GLU A 96 -10.97 9.80 -5.44
C GLU A 96 -11.68 10.64 -6.50
N ASP A 97 -11.89 11.92 -6.21
CA ASP A 97 -12.43 12.86 -7.18
C ASP A 97 -11.36 13.14 -8.25
N ASN A 98 -11.54 12.54 -9.43
CA ASN A 98 -10.75 12.83 -10.63
C ASN A 98 -11.01 14.25 -11.17
N THR A 99 -11.39 15.22 -10.34
CA THR A 99 -11.47 16.61 -10.78
C THR A 99 -10.04 17.06 -11.05
N PRO A 100 -9.61 17.25 -12.32
CA PRO A 100 -8.40 18.02 -12.56
C PRO A 100 -8.67 19.37 -11.89
N ASP A 101 -7.78 19.76 -10.98
CA ASP A 101 -7.86 20.97 -10.19
C ASP A 101 -8.27 22.16 -11.07
N CYS A 102 -9.57 22.43 -11.12
CA CYS A 102 -10.09 23.60 -11.77
C CYS A 102 -10.29 24.57 -10.63
N GLY A 103 -9.24 25.34 -10.37
CA GLY A 103 -9.21 26.40 -9.38
C GLY A 103 -10.34 27.41 -9.60
N VAL A 104 -11.50 27.14 -9.03
CA VAL A 104 -12.61 28.08 -8.84
C VAL A 104 -12.70 28.30 -7.34
N SER A 105 -11.93 29.27 -6.83
CA SER A 105 -12.40 30.63 -6.52
C SER A 105 -13.52 30.70 -5.48
N GLY A 106 -13.10 30.86 -4.23
CA GLY A 106 -13.85 31.51 -3.15
C GLY A 106 -13.05 32.70 -2.61
N ASN A 107 -12.96 33.77 -3.41
CA ASN A 107 -12.62 35.18 -3.11
C ASN A 107 -11.90 35.57 -1.80
N ALA A 108 -10.70 36.14 -1.92
CA ALA A 108 -10.35 37.45 -1.31
C ALA A 108 -9.10 38.05 -1.98
N GLN A 109 -9.21 39.33 -2.31
CA GLN A 109 -8.22 40.17 -3.00
C GLN A 109 -6.97 40.41 -2.15
N HIS A 110 -5.75 40.23 -2.69
CA HIS A 110 -4.61 41.15 -2.45
C HIS A 110 -3.40 40.88 -3.37
N PHE A 111 -3.12 41.85 -4.25
CA PHE A 111 -1.84 42.36 -4.78
C PHE A 111 -0.58 41.46 -4.90
N GLN A 112 0.00 41.44 -6.13
CA GLN A 112 1.24 40.76 -6.53
C GLN A 112 2.48 41.18 -5.71
N SER A 113 3.37 40.22 -5.40
CA SER A 113 4.84 40.39 -5.48
C SER A 113 5.57 39.08 -5.13
N GLY A 114 6.67 38.76 -5.84
CA GLY A 114 7.75 37.94 -5.26
C GLY A 114 8.17 36.69 -6.02
N CYS A 115 9.26 36.85 -6.77
CA CYS A 115 10.15 35.84 -7.36
C CYS A 115 10.69 34.77 -6.38
N ALA A 116 11.04 33.59 -6.95
CA ALA A 116 11.85 32.48 -6.39
C ALA A 116 11.15 31.27 -5.71
N SER A 117 9.94 30.87 -6.13
CA SER A 117 9.19 29.74 -5.53
C SER A 117 9.10 28.43 -6.34
N ASN A 118 9.70 28.35 -7.54
CA ASN A 118 9.51 27.18 -8.43
C ASN A 118 9.97 25.84 -7.82
N GLY A 119 11.06 25.82 -7.06
CA GLY A 119 11.61 24.59 -6.47
C GLY A 119 10.80 24.04 -5.28
N GLU A 120 10.28 24.94 -4.43
CA GLU A 120 9.46 24.53 -3.28
C GLU A 120 8.06 24.07 -3.69
N ASN A 121 7.49 24.67 -4.75
CA ASN A 121 6.20 24.25 -5.28
C ASN A 121 6.29 22.85 -5.91
N SER A 122 7.32 22.58 -6.71
CA SER A 122 7.54 21.26 -7.33
C SER A 122 7.73 20.15 -6.28
N ARG A 123 8.46 20.42 -5.18
CA ARG A 123 8.65 19.43 -4.10
C ARG A 123 7.36 19.15 -3.33
N LYS A 124 6.52 20.16 -3.11
CA LYS A 124 5.22 20.00 -2.44
C LYS A 124 4.23 19.23 -3.32
N GLU A 125 4.18 19.55 -4.61
CA GLU A 125 3.37 18.83 -5.60
C GLU A 125 3.80 17.37 -5.73
N GLN A 126 5.12 17.12 -5.80
CA GLN A 126 5.66 15.76 -5.85
C GLN A 126 5.30 14.97 -4.59
N LYS A 127 5.46 15.56 -3.40
CA LYS A 127 5.06 14.91 -2.15
C LYS A 127 3.56 14.59 -2.12
N ALA A 128 2.71 15.54 -2.53
CA ALA A 128 1.28 15.33 -2.59
C ALA A 128 0.89 14.21 -3.57
N TRP A 129 1.58 14.11 -4.71
CA TRP A 129 1.40 13.01 -5.66
C TRP A 129 1.81 11.66 -5.04
N THR A 130 2.97 11.59 -4.40
CA THR A 130 3.46 10.37 -3.73
C THR A 130 2.50 9.92 -2.64
N ASP A 131 2.00 10.84 -1.80
CA ASP A 131 1.06 10.53 -0.73
C ASP A 131 -0.26 9.98 -1.31
N ARG A 132 -0.76 10.55 -2.42
CA ARG A 132 -1.96 10.05 -3.12
C ARG A 132 -1.74 8.68 -3.75
N GLU A 133 -0.61 8.47 -4.40
CA GLU A 133 -0.24 7.17 -4.98
C GLU A 133 -0.12 6.10 -3.89
N LEU A 134 0.45 6.43 -2.74
CA LEU A 134 0.54 5.54 -1.58
C LEU A 134 -0.84 5.18 -1.03
N GLY A 135 -1.77 6.15 -0.99
CA GLY A 135 -3.18 5.93 -0.66
C GLY A 135 -3.85 4.94 -1.62
N ARG A 136 -3.73 5.16 -2.93
CA ARG A 136 -4.27 4.26 -3.97
C ARG A 136 -3.72 2.84 -3.83
N ARG A 137 -2.42 2.69 -3.65
CA ARG A 137 -1.77 1.38 -3.44
C ARG A 137 -2.28 0.69 -2.17
N SER A 138 -2.40 1.43 -1.08
CA SER A 138 -2.90 0.90 0.21
C SER A 138 -4.37 0.47 0.10
N TRP A 139 -5.20 1.25 -0.58
CA TRP A 139 -6.59 0.92 -0.88
C TRP A 139 -6.71 -0.39 -1.67
N TRP A 140 -6.02 -0.49 -2.80
CA TRP A 140 -6.12 -1.66 -3.67
C TRP A 140 -5.54 -2.93 -3.04
N CYS A 141 -4.52 -2.79 -2.17
CA CYS A 141 -4.06 -3.87 -1.31
C CYS A 141 -5.15 -4.32 -0.34
N THR A 142 -5.79 -3.39 0.36
CA THR A 142 -6.87 -3.67 1.31
C THR A 142 -8.02 -4.41 0.64
N CYS A 143 -8.51 -3.88 -0.49
CA CYS A 143 -9.58 -4.48 -1.28
C CYS A 143 -9.25 -5.90 -1.75
N SER A 144 -8.03 -6.11 -2.23
CA SER A 144 -7.62 -7.40 -2.77
C SER A 144 -7.44 -8.46 -1.68
N LEU A 145 -7.01 -8.06 -0.47
CA LEU A 145 -6.96 -8.94 0.71
C LEU A 145 -8.35 -9.30 1.22
N ASP A 146 -9.26 -8.31 1.31
CA ASP A 146 -10.66 -8.52 1.69
C ASP A 146 -11.34 -9.53 0.77
N ARG A 147 -11.17 -9.37 -0.56
CA ARG A 147 -11.73 -10.31 -1.54
C ARG A 147 -11.12 -11.71 -1.40
N LEU A 148 -9.80 -11.83 -1.28
CA LEU A 148 -9.16 -13.13 -1.10
C LEU A 148 -9.73 -13.92 0.09
N VAL A 149 -9.91 -13.25 1.23
CA VAL A 149 -10.43 -13.88 2.45
C VAL A 149 -11.95 -14.11 2.37
N SER A 150 -12.71 -13.18 1.82
CA SER A 150 -14.16 -13.31 1.67
C SER A 150 -14.55 -14.43 0.71
N ILE A 151 -13.83 -14.58 -0.41
CA ILE A 151 -14.02 -15.68 -1.37
C ILE A 151 -13.73 -17.02 -0.70
N SER A 152 -12.59 -17.14 -0.02
CA SER A 152 -12.19 -18.42 0.61
C SER A 152 -13.09 -18.80 1.79
N ALA A 153 -13.78 -17.84 2.41
CA ALA A 153 -14.70 -18.06 3.53
C ALA A 153 -16.19 -18.13 3.12
N GLY A 154 -16.53 -17.93 1.83
CA GLY A 154 -17.92 -17.89 1.36
C GLY A 154 -18.74 -16.75 1.94
N ARG A 155 -18.14 -15.56 2.12
CA ARG A 155 -18.77 -14.38 2.73
C ARG A 155 -18.94 -13.25 1.71
N PRO A 156 -19.93 -12.36 1.92
CA PRO A 156 -20.05 -11.15 1.12
C PRO A 156 -18.83 -10.23 1.33
N PHE A 157 -18.46 -9.50 0.29
CA PHE A 157 -17.38 -8.51 0.32
C PHE A 157 -17.71 -7.33 1.21
N SER A 158 -16.69 -6.69 1.79
CA SER A 158 -16.90 -5.58 2.71
C SER A 158 -17.39 -4.29 2.02
N ILE A 159 -17.11 -4.12 0.72
CA ILE A 159 -17.57 -2.99 -0.10
C ILE A 159 -18.02 -3.49 -1.48
N SER A 160 -19.06 -2.85 -2.03
CA SER A 160 -19.51 -3.12 -3.40
C SER A 160 -18.55 -2.51 -4.42
N ASP A 161 -18.44 -3.13 -5.60
CA ASP A 161 -17.61 -2.59 -6.70
C ASP A 161 -18.12 -1.21 -7.17
N HIS A 162 -19.42 -0.95 -7.02
CA HIS A 162 -20.04 0.32 -7.40
C HIS A 162 -19.64 1.50 -6.50
N ASP A 163 -19.20 1.23 -5.27
CA ASP A 163 -18.80 2.26 -4.30
C ASP A 163 -17.30 2.61 -4.40
N ILE A 164 -16.57 1.97 -5.32
CA ILE A 164 -15.14 2.18 -5.53
C ILE A 164 -14.95 3.13 -6.71
N THR A 165 -14.56 4.37 -6.46
CA THR A 165 -14.21 5.34 -7.52
C THR A 165 -12.70 5.54 -7.67
N THR A 166 -11.91 5.03 -6.72
CA THR A 166 -10.44 5.13 -6.73
C THR A 166 -9.83 4.53 -7.99
N PRO A 167 -9.02 5.28 -8.76
CA PRO A 167 -8.37 4.75 -9.94
C PRO A 167 -7.30 3.71 -9.57
N LEU A 168 -6.94 2.86 -10.54
CA LEU A 168 -5.82 1.94 -10.35
C LEU A 168 -4.51 2.70 -10.05
N PRO A 169 -3.58 2.13 -9.27
CA PRO A 169 -2.29 2.74 -8.98
C PRO A 169 -1.54 3.09 -10.28
N SER A 170 -0.73 4.15 -10.30
CA SER A 170 0.01 4.49 -11.51
C SER A 170 1.05 3.40 -11.86
N LEU A 171 1.29 3.23 -13.17
CA LEU A 171 2.31 2.32 -13.72
C LEU A 171 3.67 3.03 -13.94
N GLN A 172 3.86 4.20 -13.34
CA GLN A 172 5.14 4.89 -13.38
C GLN A 172 6.04 4.31 -12.30
N GLU A 173 7.17 3.74 -12.70
CA GLU A 173 8.26 3.43 -11.77
C GLU A 173 8.66 4.74 -11.07
N GLU A 174 8.82 4.70 -9.74
CA GLU A 174 9.54 5.77 -9.04
C GLU A 174 10.96 5.80 -9.64
N GLU A 175 11.19 6.68 -10.61
CA GLU A 175 12.54 7.01 -11.04
C GLU A 175 13.21 7.68 -9.85
N MET A 176 13.94 6.88 -9.08
CA MET A 176 14.87 7.37 -8.09
C MET A 176 15.98 8.09 -8.85
N ASP A 177 16.22 9.36 -8.53
CA ASP A 177 17.40 10.08 -9.00
C ASP A 177 18.62 9.20 -8.72
N ALA A 178 19.26 8.76 -9.80
CA ALA A 178 20.36 7.79 -9.77
C ALA A 178 21.61 8.44 -9.17
N GLU A 179 21.66 8.55 -7.84
CA GLU A 179 22.85 8.94 -7.08
C GLU A 179 23.21 7.87 -6.03
N SER A 180 22.94 6.61 -6.34
CA SER A 180 23.59 5.49 -5.68
C SER A 180 24.08 4.52 -6.74
N ASP A 181 25.29 4.84 -7.20
CA ASP A 181 26.14 3.99 -7.99
C ASP A 181 26.36 2.69 -7.20
N LEU A 182 25.79 1.59 -7.70
CA LEU A 182 26.27 0.21 -7.63
C LEU A 182 25.11 -0.73 -8.05
N ILE A 183 25.24 -1.25 -9.29
CA ILE A 183 24.34 -2.18 -10.01
C ILE A 183 23.15 -1.48 -10.69
N THR A 184 23.41 -0.87 -11.85
CA THR A 184 22.37 -0.57 -12.84
C THR A 184 21.94 -1.87 -13.51
N PRO A 185 20.70 -2.37 -13.33
CA PRO A 185 20.18 -3.39 -14.24
C PRO A 185 20.14 -2.80 -15.65
N VAL A 186 20.72 -3.52 -16.61
CA VAL A 186 20.74 -3.15 -18.03
C VAL A 186 19.33 -2.77 -18.49
N LYS A 187 19.06 -1.48 -18.76
CA LYS A 187 17.85 -1.02 -19.46
C LYS A 187 17.90 -1.57 -20.90
N LEU A 188 17.35 -2.76 -21.12
CA LEU A 188 17.14 -3.30 -22.48
C LEU A 188 16.07 -2.45 -23.20
N PRO A 189 16.19 -2.22 -24.53
CA PRO A 189 15.21 -1.49 -25.31
C PRO A 189 13.94 -2.34 -25.48
N GLY A 190 13.03 -2.19 -24.53
CA GLY A 190 11.73 -2.84 -24.43
C GLY A 190 11.08 -2.40 -23.12
N ARG A 191 9.77 -2.18 -23.12
CA ARG A 191 9.01 -1.80 -21.91
C ARG A 191 9.31 -2.83 -20.81
N GLN A 192 10.08 -2.44 -19.80
CA GLN A 192 10.38 -3.31 -18.67
C GLN A 192 9.07 -3.52 -17.92
N GLN A 193 8.60 -4.77 -17.84
CA GLN A 193 7.41 -5.11 -17.08
C GLN A 193 7.78 -5.03 -15.60
N GLY A 194 7.39 -3.93 -14.96
CA GLY A 194 7.67 -3.69 -13.55
C GLY A 194 6.77 -4.53 -12.65
N TYR A 195 7.10 -4.58 -11.36
CA TYR A 195 6.24 -5.18 -10.32
C TYR A 195 4.84 -4.54 -10.27
N GLN A 196 4.71 -3.32 -10.77
CA GLN A 196 3.47 -2.56 -10.88
C GLN A 196 2.49 -3.20 -11.87
N ASP A 197 2.99 -3.72 -13.00
CA ASP A 197 2.15 -4.44 -13.96
C ASP A 197 1.57 -5.70 -13.32
N ILE A 198 2.39 -6.45 -12.56
CA ILE A 198 1.94 -7.62 -11.82
C ILE A 198 0.84 -7.23 -10.81
N ALA A 199 1.03 -6.13 -10.06
CA ALA A 199 0.03 -5.64 -9.13
C ALA A 199 -1.31 -5.32 -9.81
N HIS A 200 -1.28 -4.65 -10.97
CA HIS A 200 -2.47 -4.40 -11.79
C HIS A 200 -3.18 -5.68 -12.20
N HIS A 201 -2.44 -6.68 -12.69
CA HIS A 201 -3.02 -7.97 -13.08
C HIS A 201 -3.66 -8.68 -11.88
N PHE A 202 -3.02 -8.65 -10.71
CA PHE A 202 -3.60 -9.21 -9.48
C PHE A 202 -4.90 -8.51 -9.09
N ILE A 203 -4.95 -7.17 -9.15
CA ILE A 203 -6.15 -6.41 -8.83
C ILE A 203 -7.29 -6.80 -9.78
N LYS A 204 -7.04 -6.78 -11.10
CA LYS A 204 -8.02 -7.17 -12.12
C LYS A 204 -8.50 -8.60 -11.93
N LEU A 205 -7.60 -9.53 -11.62
CA LEU A 205 -7.95 -10.91 -11.33
C LEU A 205 -8.89 -11.02 -10.13
N ARG A 206 -8.65 -10.26 -9.06
CA ARG A 206 -9.50 -10.27 -7.86
C ARG A 206 -10.89 -9.69 -8.14
N LEU A 207 -10.98 -8.63 -8.94
CA LEU A 207 -12.27 -8.07 -9.36
C LEU A 207 -13.07 -9.08 -10.21
N LEU A 208 -12.42 -9.70 -11.21
CA LEU A 208 -13.06 -10.72 -12.04
C LEU A 208 -13.56 -11.92 -11.21
N GLN A 209 -12.76 -12.37 -10.24
CA GLN A 209 -13.18 -13.45 -9.34
C GLN A 209 -14.42 -13.07 -8.51
N SER A 210 -14.49 -11.83 -8.05
CA SER A 210 -15.67 -11.31 -7.34
C SER A 210 -16.91 -11.23 -8.24
N ASP A 211 -16.77 -10.76 -9.47
CA ASP A 211 -17.88 -10.65 -10.43
C ASP A 211 -18.47 -12.02 -10.77
N ILE A 212 -17.60 -13.01 -11.04
CA ILE A 212 -18.03 -14.39 -11.30
C ILE A 212 -18.86 -14.92 -10.12
N LEU A 213 -18.37 -14.75 -8.89
CA LEU A 213 -19.07 -15.23 -7.70
C LEU A 213 -20.40 -14.52 -7.47
N ARG A 214 -20.50 -13.23 -7.78
CA ARG A 214 -21.77 -12.48 -7.72
C ARG A 214 -22.79 -13.08 -8.69
N HIS A 215 -22.41 -13.30 -9.95
CA HIS A 215 -23.28 -13.92 -10.94
C HIS A 215 -23.75 -15.33 -10.54
N TYR A 216 -22.87 -16.13 -9.94
CA TYR A 216 -23.25 -17.44 -9.40
C TYR A 216 -24.24 -17.36 -8.23
N ALA A 217 -24.21 -16.30 -7.43
CA ALA A 217 -25.13 -16.14 -6.30
C ALA A 217 -26.54 -15.66 -6.72
N GLU A 218 -26.65 -15.05 -7.89
CA GLU A 218 -27.90 -14.50 -8.45
C GLU A 218 -28.64 -15.46 -9.40
N SER A 219 -28.00 -16.58 -9.79
CA SER A 219 -28.53 -17.60 -10.70
C SER A 219 -29.24 -18.74 -9.96
#